data_AF-A0A9P1C1A8-F1
#
_entry.id   AF-A0A9P1C1A8-F1
#
_cell.length_a   1.000
_cell.length_b   1.000
_cell.length_c   1.000
_cell.angle_alpha   90.00
_cell.angle_beta   90.00
_cell.angle_gamma   90.00
#
_symmetry.space_group_name_H-M   'P 1'
#
loop_
_entity.id
_entity.type
_entity.pdbx_description
1 polymer ?
#
loop_
_entity_poly.entity_id
_entity_poly.type
_entity_poly.pdbx_seq_one_letter_code
_entity_poly.pdbx_strand_id
1 'polypeptide(L)'
;MSLQSFVEFKAYQQYRQRASSHRKRPDRMVFGDDLNGHRPQAWSTDPSCMVYGGFGAVLQGDHLGVEIGISAHVGLLQQHGLLADKGRVFDKAKKVYAEVRLAGSNAKDVIDETLTTVVGAEVDSRAKVVSKGILPVGELNTEKPKLRALSRSAAEELILSAVLLPVLVSDVKAPFHERIYASDASNKMGAFCEANINETLAHPLWLAGDFKGARVSLDSWQKVALRDCNHLGELESESEEAGPEQQPAAASPEKPLAQFYDFIEVCGGSGGVSDEVAKWGFTVGPIIDLTYSGQYDVVNLRVVEWLQFLIIQRRVRALMLEPPCTTFSAAAYLPCRSYQVPRGFNQKQSKVWVGNRLAFTCLMLLMLAAHYYLIGLLETPRRSKMAWLREWLALLELHVEETFTASCSFMSIFQKEFQFLTCNMRPQSICKPCTRDHKHVRIEGQLTKGSAVYCPGLAAALAELFAKHLKASYAFHSRNSLRADGHESMFVNELVKTAAWKAVKRIAARGGGRAILLLDSNVALQTIAKGRSSAESLASLLRKICSLCLAFGVSLSVHFCPTRLSVSDDPSRSVCLRPARAGGSFLSLLDFDGLFRLAELPKLRRWISNWTCLFFGLCFHLPFVPRPWQ
;
A
#
# COMPACT_ATOMS: atom_id res chain seq x y z
N MET A 1 2.62 41.96 34.58
CA MET A 1 2.51 40.74 35.42
C MET A 1 3.49 40.88 36.58
N SER A 2 3.22 40.29 37.74
CA SER A 2 4.20 40.33 38.85
C SER A 2 5.45 39.53 38.48
N LEU A 3 6.63 39.93 38.96
CA LEU A 3 7.88 39.22 38.70
C LEU A 3 7.82 37.78 39.25
N GLN A 4 7.08 37.56 40.33
CA GLN A 4 6.80 36.24 40.90
C GLN A 4 6.09 35.29 39.93
N SER A 5 5.26 35.80 39.02
CA SER A 5 4.56 35.00 38.01
C SER A 5 5.51 34.30 37.03
N PHE A 6 6.79 34.71 36.98
CA PHE A 6 7.78 34.15 36.06
C PHE A 6 8.79 33.21 36.73
N VAL A 7 8.67 32.90 38.03
CA VAL A 7 9.68 32.19 38.82
C VAL A 7 10.12 30.86 38.19
N GLU A 8 9.20 30.15 37.56
CA GLU A 8 9.44 28.85 36.93
C GLU A 8 10.08 28.96 35.53
N PHE A 9 10.13 30.15 34.94
CA PHE A 9 10.66 30.35 33.59
C PHE A 9 12.17 30.62 33.61
N LYS A 10 12.89 30.07 32.62
CA LYS A 10 14.32 30.35 32.39
C LYS A 10 14.61 31.85 32.23
N ALA A 11 13.66 32.61 31.70
CA ALA A 11 13.75 34.07 31.56
C ALA A 11 13.85 34.79 32.92
N TYR A 12 13.19 34.30 33.98
CA TYR A 12 13.31 34.87 35.32
C TYR A 12 14.69 34.64 35.92
N GLN A 13 15.29 33.45 35.70
CA GLN A 13 16.65 33.18 36.12
C GLN A 13 17.65 34.12 35.45
N GLN A 14 17.50 34.35 34.14
CA GLN A 14 18.31 35.31 33.37
C GLN A 14 18.09 36.76 33.84
N TYR A 15 16.84 37.15 34.10
CA TYR A 15 16.50 38.47 34.64
C TYR A 15 17.16 38.70 36.01
N ARG A 16 17.08 37.72 36.93
CA ARG A 16 17.74 37.81 38.24
C ARG A 16 19.26 37.85 38.14
N GLN A 17 19.86 37.07 37.25
CA GLN A 17 21.30 37.13 36.99
C GLN A 17 21.72 38.52 36.48
N ARG A 18 21.00 39.07 35.49
CA ARG A 18 21.27 40.42 34.98
C ARG A 18 21.06 41.51 36.04
N ALA A 19 19.96 41.44 36.80
CA ALA A 19 19.68 42.34 37.92
C ALA A 19 20.77 42.27 39.00
N SER A 20 21.31 41.08 39.29
CA SER A 20 22.42 40.91 40.24
C SER A 20 23.77 41.43 39.72
N SER A 21 24.01 41.35 38.40
CA SER A 21 25.23 41.87 37.76
C SER A 21 25.30 43.40 37.68
N HIS A 22 24.15 44.09 37.74
CA HIS A 22 24.05 45.55 37.72
C HIS A 22 24.54 46.25 39.01
N ARG A 23 25.01 45.50 40.03
CA ARG A 23 25.54 46.07 41.28
C ARG A 23 26.96 46.64 41.19
N LYS A 24 27.66 46.56 40.04
CA LYS A 24 28.97 47.21 39.86
C LYS A 24 28.81 48.64 39.33
N ARG A 25 29.45 49.61 39.99
CA ARG A 25 29.56 50.99 39.48
C ARG A 25 30.19 50.95 38.08
N PRO A 26 29.53 51.45 37.03
CA PRO A 26 30.11 51.49 35.70
C PRO A 26 31.30 52.46 35.64
N ASP A 27 32.28 52.14 34.80
CA ASP A 27 33.50 52.93 34.62
C ASP A 27 33.18 54.29 33.99
N ARG A 28 33.55 55.37 34.69
CA ARG A 28 33.30 56.76 34.29
C ARG A 28 33.98 57.11 32.95
N MET A 29 35.06 56.42 32.60
CA MET A 29 35.77 56.63 31.33
C MET A 29 34.98 56.12 30.12
N VAL A 30 34.01 55.23 30.31
CA VAL A 30 33.24 54.61 29.22
C VAL A 30 31.88 55.28 29.00
N PHE A 31 31.24 55.78 30.07
CA PHE A 31 29.84 56.25 30.01
C PHE A 31 29.63 57.76 30.20
N GLY A 32 30.68 58.56 30.46
CA GLY A 32 30.57 60.02 30.59
C GLY A 32 30.00 60.52 31.92
N ASP A 33 29.67 61.81 31.98
CA ASP A 33 29.37 62.61 33.19
C ASP A 33 27.87 62.89 33.45
N ASP A 34 26.97 62.24 32.72
CA ASP A 34 25.54 62.10 33.09
C ASP A 34 24.74 63.42 33.18
N LEU A 35 24.95 64.32 32.21
CA LEU A 35 24.12 65.51 32.02
C LEU A 35 22.77 65.11 31.39
N ASN A 36 21.71 65.11 32.21
CA ASN A 36 20.26 64.91 31.93
C ASN A 36 19.58 63.71 32.62
N GLY A 37 20.23 63.05 33.59
CA GLY A 37 19.52 62.32 34.66
C GLY A 37 18.78 61.03 34.28
N HIS A 38 18.92 60.51 33.06
CA HIS A 38 18.35 59.21 32.70
C HIS A 38 19.30 58.06 33.02
N ARG A 39 19.41 57.74 34.32
CA ARG A 39 19.95 56.43 34.71
C ARG A 39 18.92 55.34 34.46
N PRO A 40 19.29 54.20 33.84
CA PRO A 40 18.46 53.01 33.85
C PRO A 40 18.24 52.60 35.32
N GLN A 41 16.99 52.56 35.76
CA GLN A 41 16.64 52.05 37.09
C GLN A 41 17.23 50.65 37.25
N ALA A 42 17.88 50.41 38.39
CA ALA A 42 18.34 49.08 38.76
C ALA A 42 17.16 48.11 38.66
N TRP A 43 17.36 46.99 37.98
CA TRP A 43 16.30 46.00 37.78
C TRP A 43 15.89 45.46 39.15
N SER A 44 14.63 45.72 39.53
CA SER A 44 14.12 45.31 40.83
C SER A 44 14.13 43.79 40.94
N THR A 45 14.56 43.27 42.08
CA THR A 45 14.50 41.83 42.38
C THR A 45 13.34 41.48 43.32
N ASP A 46 12.51 42.46 43.64
CA ASP A 46 11.30 42.28 44.43
C ASP A 46 10.28 41.41 43.66
N PRO A 47 9.86 40.25 44.21
CA PRO A 47 8.87 39.38 43.56
C PRO A 47 7.54 40.09 43.25
N SER A 48 7.17 41.10 44.02
CA SER A 48 5.93 41.88 43.82
C SER A 48 6.04 42.91 42.69
N CYS A 49 7.24 43.16 42.17
CA CYS A 49 7.47 44.16 41.12
C CYS A 49 6.72 43.79 39.84
N MET A 50 6.01 44.75 39.27
CA MET A 50 5.31 44.56 38.00
C MET A 50 6.29 44.69 36.84
N VAL A 51 6.35 43.64 36.02
CA VAL A 51 7.18 43.56 34.82
C VAL A 51 6.36 43.28 33.57
N TYR A 52 6.89 43.71 32.42
CA TYR A 52 6.37 43.38 31.09
C TYR A 52 7.14 42.18 30.54
N GLY A 53 6.42 41.10 30.21
CA GLY A 53 7.01 39.95 29.53
C GLY A 53 7.21 40.27 28.05
N GLY A 54 8.44 40.18 27.57
CA GLY A 54 8.78 40.30 26.15
C GLY A 54 9.22 38.95 25.58
N PHE A 55 8.74 38.59 24.39
CA PHE A 55 9.19 37.40 23.69
C PHE A 55 10.43 37.73 22.86
N GLY A 56 11.54 37.04 23.13
CA GLY A 56 12.84 37.34 22.53
C GLY A 56 12.99 36.96 21.05
N ALA A 57 12.00 36.29 20.46
CA ALA A 57 11.97 35.91 19.05
C ALA A 57 10.53 35.74 18.54
N VAL A 58 10.33 35.95 17.24
CA VAL A 58 9.15 35.47 16.52
C VAL A 58 9.23 33.94 16.50
N LEU A 59 8.13 33.25 16.83
CA LEU A 59 8.07 31.79 16.83
C LEU A 59 8.45 31.27 15.43
N GLN A 60 9.59 30.59 15.33
CA GLN A 60 10.03 29.88 14.12
C GLN A 60 10.15 28.41 14.47
N GLY A 61 9.47 27.54 13.70
CA GLY A 61 9.34 26.11 13.93
C GLY A 61 8.45 25.46 12.88
N ASP A 62 8.19 24.16 13.01
CA ASP A 62 7.15 23.51 12.22
C ASP A 62 5.76 24.07 12.58
N HIS A 63 4.79 23.90 11.69
CA HIS A 63 3.45 24.46 11.88
C HIS A 63 2.83 24.10 13.24
N LEU A 64 3.07 22.88 13.71
CA LEU A 64 2.57 22.41 15.01
C LEU A 64 3.30 23.07 16.20
N GLY A 65 4.63 23.18 16.16
CA GLY A 65 5.39 23.86 17.21
C GLY A 65 5.07 25.36 17.29
N VAL A 66 4.84 26.00 16.14
CA VAL A 66 4.40 27.40 16.08
C VAL A 66 2.99 27.54 16.64
N GLU A 67 2.07 26.64 16.30
CA GLU A 67 0.69 26.67 16.79
C GLU A 67 0.60 26.43 18.30
N ILE A 68 1.35 25.45 18.84
CA ILE A 68 1.44 25.20 20.28
C ILE A 68 2.08 26.38 21.00
N GLY A 69 3.15 26.96 20.44
CA GLY A 69 3.80 28.15 20.98
C GLY A 69 2.88 29.37 21.01
N ILE A 70 2.12 29.61 19.92
CA ILE A 70 1.13 30.69 19.84
C ILE A 70 0.01 30.43 20.86
N SER A 71 -0.51 29.21 20.93
CA SER A 71 -1.59 28.84 21.86
C SER A 71 -1.17 29.02 23.33
N ALA A 72 0.07 28.63 23.68
CA ALA A 72 0.62 28.86 25.01
C ALA A 72 0.81 30.35 25.34
N HIS A 73 1.27 31.16 24.37
CA HIS A 73 1.36 32.62 24.54
C HIS A 73 -0.03 33.25 24.71
N VAL A 74 -1.00 32.83 23.92
CA VAL A 74 -2.40 33.27 24.01
C VAL A 74 -2.98 32.94 25.39
N GLY A 75 -2.82 31.69 25.86
CA GLY A 75 -3.28 31.27 27.19
C GLY A 75 -2.64 32.07 28.33
N LEU A 76 -1.32 32.30 28.28
CA LEU A 76 -0.61 33.09 29.29
C LEU A 76 -1.12 34.54 29.39
N LEU A 77 -1.36 35.16 28.23
CA LEU A 77 -1.87 36.53 28.16
C LEU A 77 -3.34 36.62 28.58
N GLN A 78 -4.17 35.64 28.22
CA GLN A 78 -5.58 35.56 28.64
C GLN A 78 -5.71 35.35 30.15
N GLN A 79 -4.91 34.45 30.74
CA GLN A 79 -4.93 34.17 32.18
C GLN A 79 -4.65 35.42 33.03
N HIS A 80 -3.86 36.36 32.52
CA HIS A 80 -3.52 37.61 33.20
C HIS A 80 -4.32 38.82 32.71
N GLY A 81 -5.39 38.59 31.93
CA GLY A 81 -6.28 39.64 31.43
C GLY A 81 -5.63 40.61 30.42
N LEU A 82 -4.47 40.24 29.87
CA LEU A 82 -3.72 41.07 28.92
C LEU A 82 -4.14 40.85 27.47
N LEU A 83 -4.86 39.76 27.18
CA LEU A 83 -5.46 39.47 25.89
C LEU A 83 -6.95 39.15 26.12
N ALA A 84 -7.83 39.98 25.57
CA ALA A 84 -9.27 39.73 25.62
C ALA A 84 -9.64 38.59 24.67
N ASP A 85 -10.43 37.62 25.14
CA ASP A 85 -10.93 36.51 24.33
C ASP A 85 -11.93 37.02 23.28
N LYS A 86 -11.43 37.39 22.10
CA LYS A 86 -12.24 37.92 20.99
C LYS A 86 -12.25 36.99 19.76
N GLY A 87 -12.11 35.68 20.00
CA GLY A 87 -12.30 34.63 18.98
C GLY A 87 -11.13 34.45 18.03
N ARG A 88 -11.06 33.28 17.39
CA ARG A 88 -10.07 32.98 16.34
C ARG A 88 -10.30 33.93 15.15
N VAL A 89 -9.28 34.19 14.32
CA VAL A 89 -9.43 34.96 13.05
C VAL A 89 -10.55 34.39 12.17
N PHE A 90 -10.77 33.07 12.28
CA PHE A 90 -11.90 32.32 11.74
C PHE A 90 -13.28 32.93 12.08
N ASP A 91 -13.53 33.30 13.34
CA ASP A 91 -14.80 33.85 13.80
C ASP A 91 -15.04 35.26 13.24
N LYS A 92 -13.95 36.02 13.08
CA LYS A 92 -13.98 37.36 12.46
C LYS A 92 -14.26 37.27 10.96
N ALA A 93 -13.69 36.29 10.26
CA ALA A 93 -14.00 36.01 8.86
C ALA A 93 -15.46 35.58 8.67
N LYS A 94 -16.00 34.73 9.55
CA LYS A 94 -17.42 34.35 9.53
C LYS A 94 -18.37 35.53 9.71
N LYS A 95 -18.06 36.47 10.62
CA LYS A 95 -18.86 37.69 10.78
C LYS A 95 -18.87 38.53 9.52
N VAL A 96 -17.71 38.73 8.89
CA VAL A 96 -17.62 39.47 7.62
C VAL A 96 -18.41 38.76 6.52
N TYR A 97 -18.32 37.44 6.38
CA TYR A 97 -19.10 36.68 5.40
C TYR A 97 -20.61 36.79 5.61
N ALA A 98 -21.06 36.76 6.87
CA ALA A 98 -22.45 36.99 7.21
C ALA A 98 -22.90 38.42 6.88
N GLU A 99 -22.06 39.43 7.14
CA GLU A 99 -22.33 40.84 6.83
C GLU A 99 -22.45 41.09 5.32
N VAL A 100 -21.62 40.46 4.50
CA VAL A 100 -21.69 40.58 3.03
C VAL A 100 -22.64 39.57 2.37
N ARG A 101 -23.41 38.80 3.16
CA ARG A 101 -24.31 37.73 2.69
C ARG A 101 -23.62 36.73 1.76
N LEU A 102 -22.35 36.43 2.01
CA LEU A 102 -21.64 35.38 1.28
C LEU A 102 -22.21 34.02 1.72
N ALA A 103 -22.88 33.32 0.81
CA ALA A 103 -23.41 31.99 1.08
C ALA A 103 -22.27 30.98 1.20
N GLY A 104 -21.97 30.55 2.44
CA GLY A 104 -21.04 29.47 2.76
C GLY A 104 -21.73 28.44 3.65
N SER A 105 -21.33 27.16 3.57
CA SER A 105 -21.92 26.10 4.38
C SER A 105 -21.11 25.93 5.68
N ASN A 106 -21.72 26.29 6.82
CA ASN A 106 -21.13 26.09 8.14
C ASN A 106 -20.79 24.61 8.43
N ALA A 107 -21.41 23.68 7.72
CA ALA A 107 -21.18 22.23 7.85
C ALA A 107 -19.84 21.77 7.25
N LYS A 108 -19.16 22.62 6.48
CA LYS A 108 -17.87 22.31 5.83
C LYS A 108 -16.66 22.83 6.61
N ASP A 109 -16.90 23.57 7.70
CA ASP A 109 -15.82 24.10 8.52
C ASP A 109 -15.24 22.99 9.40
N VAL A 110 -13.96 22.67 9.18
CA VAL A 110 -13.24 21.68 9.97
C VAL A 110 -12.62 22.39 11.17
N ILE A 111 -13.21 22.19 12.35
CA ILE A 111 -12.76 22.77 13.61
C ILE A 111 -12.25 21.65 14.51
N ASP A 112 -10.98 21.75 14.92
CA ASP A 112 -10.35 20.86 15.89
C ASP A 112 -10.41 19.35 15.55
N GLU A 113 -10.39 18.97 14.26
CA GLU A 113 -10.31 17.56 13.84
C GLU A 113 -8.95 16.93 14.19
N THR A 114 -9.00 15.73 14.78
CA THR A 114 -7.82 14.95 15.18
C THR A 114 -7.20 14.14 14.03
N LEU A 115 -7.75 14.22 12.83
CA LEU A 115 -7.19 13.67 11.60
C LEU A 115 -7.50 14.66 10.47
N THR A 116 -6.48 15.31 9.92
CA THR A 116 -6.67 16.26 8.83
C THR A 116 -5.62 16.08 7.75
N THR A 117 -5.79 16.72 6.59
CA THR A 117 -4.79 16.70 5.52
C THR A 117 -4.44 18.13 5.13
N VAL A 118 -3.22 18.56 5.43
CA VAL A 118 -2.73 19.92 5.16
C VAL A 118 -1.69 19.85 4.03
N VAL A 119 -1.93 20.58 2.94
CA VAL A 119 -1.03 20.63 1.74
C VAL A 119 -0.61 19.23 1.28
N GLY A 120 -1.55 18.29 1.38
CA GLY A 120 -1.37 16.93 0.91
C GLY A 120 -0.60 15.98 1.84
N ALA A 121 -0.18 16.42 3.02
CA ALA A 121 0.28 15.59 4.12
C ALA A 121 -0.88 15.28 5.07
N GLU A 122 -1.07 14.01 5.42
CA GLU A 122 -2.08 13.59 6.39
C GLU A 122 -1.50 13.72 7.79
N VAL A 123 -2.17 14.52 8.63
CA VAL A 123 -1.81 14.80 10.02
C VAL A 123 -2.79 14.02 10.90
N ASP A 124 -2.31 12.95 11.52
CA ASP A 124 -3.11 12.08 12.40
C ASP A 124 -2.71 12.30 13.86
N SER A 125 -3.50 13.08 14.58
CA SER A 125 -3.35 13.38 16.01
C SER A 125 -4.31 12.57 16.89
N ARG A 126 -4.93 11.50 16.38
CA ARG A 126 -5.79 10.61 17.18
C ARG A 126 -4.99 9.93 18.29
N ALA A 127 -5.60 9.80 19.48
CA ALA A 127 -4.96 9.27 20.69
C ALA A 127 -4.29 7.89 20.49
N LYS A 128 -4.81 7.05 19.59
CA LYS A 128 -4.25 5.72 19.25
C LYS A 128 -2.93 5.79 18.46
N VAL A 129 -2.70 6.85 17.70
CA VAL A 129 -1.46 7.08 16.92
C VAL A 129 -0.42 7.77 17.80
N VAL A 130 -0.86 8.77 18.58
CA VAL A 130 -0.05 9.46 19.60
C VAL A 130 0.49 8.49 20.65
N SER A 131 -0.34 7.55 21.15
CA SER A 131 0.07 6.54 22.14
C SER A 131 1.04 5.48 21.60
N LYS A 132 1.19 5.35 20.27
CA LYS A 132 2.12 4.42 19.64
C LYS A 132 3.46 5.04 19.26
N GLY A 133 3.68 6.32 19.56
CA GLY A 133 4.95 7.00 19.34
C GLY A 133 5.36 7.16 17.87
N ILE A 134 4.41 7.03 16.93
CA ILE A 134 4.68 7.21 15.51
C ILE A 134 4.49 8.70 15.18
N LEU A 135 5.64 9.34 14.92
CA LEU A 135 5.96 10.78 14.79
C LEU A 135 5.95 11.61 16.09
N PRO A 136 7.03 11.50 16.90
CA PRO A 136 7.42 12.59 17.78
C PRO A 136 8.06 13.71 16.96
N VAL A 137 7.70 14.96 17.26
CA VAL A 137 8.38 16.22 16.92
C VAL A 137 9.76 16.29 17.60
N GLY A 138 10.48 15.17 17.68
CA GLY A 138 11.71 14.99 18.47
C GLY A 138 12.99 15.40 17.74
N GLU A 139 12.94 15.65 16.42
CA GLU A 139 14.10 16.11 15.64
C GLU A 139 14.03 17.58 15.19
N LEU A 140 12.95 18.28 15.51
CA LEU A 140 12.79 19.70 15.18
C LEU A 140 13.45 20.56 16.25
N ASN A 141 14.79 20.60 16.22
CA ASN A 141 15.54 21.56 17.02
C ASN A 141 15.68 22.87 16.23
N THR A 142 14.85 23.85 16.56
CA THR A 142 14.85 25.18 15.93
C THR A 142 16.12 25.98 16.23
N GLU A 143 16.84 25.65 17.32
CA GLU A 143 18.18 26.21 17.61
C GLU A 143 19.31 25.52 16.80
N LYS A 144 19.05 24.36 16.18
CA LYS A 144 19.97 23.63 15.29
C LYS A 144 19.23 23.08 14.06
N PRO A 145 18.85 23.93 13.09
CA PRO A 145 18.15 23.48 11.89
C PRO A 145 19.02 22.50 11.10
N LYS A 146 18.54 21.27 10.92
CA LYS A 146 19.14 20.31 9.99
C LYS A 146 18.74 20.68 8.57
N LEU A 147 19.69 21.18 7.78
CA LEU A 147 19.52 21.32 6.34
C LEU A 147 19.36 19.93 5.72
N ARG A 148 18.16 19.64 5.21
CA ARG A 148 17.88 18.43 4.44
C ARG A 148 18.01 18.80 2.96
N ALA A 149 18.94 18.17 2.26
CA ALA A 149 19.01 18.31 0.81
C ALA A 149 17.70 17.77 0.21
N LEU A 150 16.99 18.61 -0.53
CA LEU A 150 15.86 18.17 -1.34
C LEU A 150 16.40 17.41 -2.56
N SER A 151 15.66 16.39 -3.00
CA SER A 151 15.92 15.82 -4.31
C SER A 151 15.72 16.91 -5.37
N ARG A 152 16.44 16.80 -6.48
CA ARG A 152 16.31 17.77 -7.59
C ARG A 152 14.86 17.90 -8.07
N SER A 153 14.13 16.78 -8.13
CA SER A 153 12.71 16.76 -8.46
C SER A 153 11.85 17.54 -7.45
N ALA A 154 12.07 17.39 -6.15
CA ALA A 154 11.32 18.13 -5.14
C ALA A 154 11.65 19.64 -5.15
N ALA A 155 12.92 19.99 -5.39
CA ALA A 155 13.33 21.38 -5.55
C ALA A 155 12.70 22.02 -6.80
N GLU A 156 12.65 21.30 -7.93
CA GLU A 156 11.99 21.74 -9.16
C GLU A 156 10.48 21.96 -8.96
N GLU A 157 9.78 21.08 -8.23
CA GLU A 157 8.36 21.25 -7.90
C GLU A 157 8.10 22.49 -7.03
N LEU A 158 8.96 22.77 -6.04
CA LEU A 158 8.85 23.96 -5.20
C LEU A 158 9.11 25.25 -5.98
N ILE A 159 10.12 25.25 -6.85
CA ILE A 159 10.42 26.40 -7.73
C ILE A 159 9.24 26.63 -8.69
N LEU A 160 8.71 25.56 -9.30
CA LEU A 160 7.57 25.66 -10.20
C LEU A 160 6.33 26.18 -9.45
N SER A 161 6.09 25.72 -8.23
CA SER A 161 5.00 26.23 -7.39
C SER A 161 5.15 27.72 -7.08
N ALA A 162 6.36 28.18 -6.78
CA ALA A 162 6.64 29.60 -6.55
C ALA A 162 6.44 30.45 -7.82
N VAL A 163 6.84 29.93 -8.99
CA VAL A 163 6.63 30.59 -10.29
C VAL A 163 5.16 30.61 -10.69
N LEU A 164 4.41 29.56 -10.39
CA LEU A 164 2.98 29.45 -10.70
C LEU A 164 2.08 30.11 -9.65
N LEU A 165 2.61 30.49 -8.47
CA LEU A 165 1.83 31.15 -7.42
C LEU A 165 1.03 32.37 -7.90
N PRO A 166 1.55 33.25 -8.78
CA PRO A 166 0.80 34.39 -9.29
C PRO A 166 -0.36 34.01 -10.24
N VAL A 167 -0.31 32.83 -10.86
CA VAL A 167 -1.38 32.32 -11.75
C VAL A 167 -2.31 31.32 -11.05
N LEU A 168 -1.96 30.89 -9.83
CA LEU A 168 -2.82 30.11 -8.93
C LEU A 168 -3.88 31.02 -8.28
N VAL A 169 -4.73 31.61 -9.12
CA VAL A 169 -5.84 32.48 -8.71
C VAL A 169 -7.15 31.68 -8.78
N SER A 170 -7.91 31.67 -7.69
CA SER A 170 -9.30 31.22 -7.70
C SER A 170 -10.21 32.45 -7.80
N ASP A 171 -10.78 32.67 -8.98
CA ASP A 171 -11.72 33.76 -9.20
C ASP A 171 -13.14 33.31 -8.85
N VAL A 172 -13.60 33.71 -7.66
CA VAL A 172 -14.96 33.44 -7.18
C VAL A 172 -16.03 34.12 -8.06
N LYS A 173 -15.67 35.18 -8.79
CA LYS A 173 -16.56 35.90 -9.71
C LYS A 173 -16.59 35.30 -11.12
N ALA A 174 -15.79 34.26 -11.39
CA ALA A 174 -15.81 33.62 -12.70
C ALA A 174 -17.24 33.17 -13.06
N PRO A 175 -17.72 33.42 -14.29
CA PRO A 175 -19.07 33.03 -14.68
C PRO A 175 -19.24 31.51 -14.63
N PHE A 176 -20.48 31.05 -14.39
CA PHE A 176 -20.80 29.64 -14.56
C PHE A 176 -20.79 29.29 -16.04
N HIS A 177 -20.20 28.14 -16.35
CA HIS A 177 -20.18 27.63 -17.71
C HIS A 177 -21.62 27.24 -18.13
N GLU A 178 -22.05 27.68 -19.31
CA GLU A 178 -23.44 27.51 -19.81
C GLU A 178 -23.88 26.06 -20.05
N ARG A 179 -22.92 25.13 -19.98
CA ARG A 179 -23.15 23.69 -20.18
C ARG A 179 -22.61 22.84 -19.06
N ILE A 180 -23.34 21.77 -18.78
CA ILE A 180 -22.95 20.66 -17.91
C ILE A 180 -22.48 19.48 -18.76
N TYR A 181 -21.48 18.74 -18.27
CA TYR A 181 -20.89 17.60 -18.97
C TYR A 181 -21.09 16.32 -18.16
N ALA A 182 -21.35 15.21 -18.83
CA ALA A 182 -21.38 13.88 -18.23
C ALA A 182 -20.46 12.94 -19.00
N SER A 183 -19.60 12.22 -18.29
CA SER A 183 -18.71 11.20 -18.84
C SER A 183 -19.05 9.86 -18.21
N ASP A 184 -19.03 8.81 -19.03
CA ASP A 184 -19.13 7.45 -18.54
C ASP A 184 -17.76 6.83 -18.27
N ALA A 185 -17.77 5.73 -17.53
CA ALA A 185 -16.62 4.98 -17.08
C ALA A 185 -16.58 3.57 -17.68
N SER A 186 -17.12 3.42 -18.89
CA SER A 186 -17.11 2.13 -19.58
C SER A 186 -15.69 1.62 -19.76
N ASN A 187 -15.54 0.30 -19.74
CA ASN A 187 -14.28 -0.38 -20.00
C ASN A 187 -13.97 -0.47 -21.49
N LYS A 188 -14.88 -0.03 -22.39
CA LYS A 188 -14.75 -0.21 -23.85
C LYS A 188 -14.77 1.09 -24.65
N MET A 189 -15.61 2.06 -24.27
CA MET A 189 -15.67 3.37 -24.94
C MET A 189 -15.62 4.55 -23.95
N GLY A 190 -15.06 5.69 -24.36
CA GLY A 190 -14.98 6.90 -23.53
C GLY A 190 -15.86 8.01 -24.10
N ALA A 191 -17.17 7.88 -23.91
CA ALA A 191 -18.15 8.83 -24.41
C ALA A 191 -18.39 9.96 -23.39
N PHE A 192 -18.80 11.12 -23.88
CA PHE A 192 -19.30 12.19 -23.02
C PHE A 192 -20.48 12.89 -23.69
N CYS A 193 -21.39 13.41 -22.87
CA CYS A 193 -22.53 14.20 -23.29
C CYS A 193 -22.42 15.63 -22.72
N GLU A 194 -23.02 16.59 -23.41
CA GLU A 194 -23.16 17.97 -22.92
C GLU A 194 -24.62 18.41 -23.00
N ALA A 195 -25.08 19.17 -22.02
CA ALA A 195 -26.42 19.77 -21.97
C ALA A 195 -26.34 21.22 -21.49
N ASN A 196 -27.29 22.07 -21.90
CA ASN A 196 -27.37 23.44 -21.39
C ASN A 196 -27.84 23.42 -19.93
N ILE A 197 -27.27 24.30 -19.11
CA ILE A 197 -27.66 24.49 -17.71
C ILE A 197 -27.83 25.99 -17.44
N ASN A 198 -28.85 26.34 -16.67
CA ASN A 198 -29.06 27.72 -16.23
C ASN A 198 -28.29 28.00 -14.93
N GLU A 199 -28.02 29.28 -14.66
CA GLU A 199 -27.27 29.69 -13.47
C GLU A 199 -27.96 29.30 -12.15
N THR A 200 -29.30 29.30 -12.13
CA THR A 200 -30.10 28.89 -10.96
C THR A 200 -29.87 27.44 -10.55
N LEU A 201 -29.56 26.53 -11.49
CA LEU A 201 -29.20 25.15 -11.19
C LEU A 201 -27.70 24.95 -11.06
N ALA A 202 -26.90 25.66 -11.86
CA ALA A 202 -25.45 25.55 -11.82
C ALA A 202 -24.87 26.00 -10.47
N HIS A 203 -25.43 27.04 -9.86
CA HIS A 203 -24.89 27.59 -8.61
C HIS A 203 -25.04 26.64 -7.40
N PRO A 204 -26.23 26.11 -7.05
CA PRO A 204 -26.36 25.12 -5.98
C PRO A 204 -25.57 23.85 -6.27
N LEU A 205 -25.57 23.39 -7.52
CA LEU A 205 -24.85 22.19 -7.92
C LEU A 205 -23.33 22.37 -7.75
N TRP A 206 -22.77 23.50 -8.19
CA TRP A 206 -21.36 23.83 -7.99
C TRP A 206 -20.94 23.73 -6.52
N LEU A 207 -21.74 24.29 -5.61
CA LEU A 207 -21.48 24.28 -4.17
C LEU A 207 -21.61 22.88 -3.54
N ALA A 208 -22.47 22.02 -4.09
CA ALA A 208 -22.59 20.63 -3.64
C ALA A 208 -21.39 19.75 -4.06
N GLY A 209 -20.59 20.17 -5.03
CA GLY A 209 -19.42 19.43 -5.53
C GLY A 209 -18.11 19.78 -4.84
N ASP A 210 -18.16 20.69 -3.87
CA ASP A 210 -17.04 21.09 -3.03
C ASP A 210 -16.81 20.04 -1.92
N PHE A 211 -16.22 18.92 -2.34
CA PHE A 211 -15.71 17.85 -1.47
C PHE A 211 -14.24 17.58 -1.77
N LYS A 212 -13.50 17.18 -0.74
CA LYS A 212 -12.08 16.82 -0.89
C LYS A 212 -11.98 15.37 -1.36
N GLY A 213 -11.37 15.16 -2.53
CA GLY A 213 -11.15 13.82 -3.06
C GLY A 213 -10.26 12.95 -2.16
N ALA A 214 -10.64 11.69 -1.99
CA ALA A 214 -9.93 10.69 -1.20
C ALA A 214 -9.03 9.79 -2.07
N ARG A 215 -8.15 9.02 -1.42
CA ARG A 215 -7.47 7.91 -2.11
C ARG A 215 -8.47 6.76 -2.23
N VAL A 216 -8.86 6.41 -3.45
CA VAL A 216 -9.83 5.32 -3.71
C VAL A 216 -9.21 4.35 -4.70
N SER A 217 -9.33 3.06 -4.43
CA SER A 217 -8.92 1.98 -5.32
C SER A 217 -10.09 1.50 -6.17
N LEU A 218 -9.81 1.07 -7.40
CA LEU A 218 -10.79 0.31 -8.18
C LEU A 218 -11.07 -1.04 -7.50
N ASP A 219 -12.22 -1.62 -7.80
CA ASP A 219 -12.49 -3.01 -7.40
C ASP A 219 -11.58 -3.98 -8.17
N SER A 220 -11.15 -5.04 -7.49
CA SER A 220 -10.40 -6.13 -8.13
C SER A 220 -11.21 -6.73 -9.29
N TRP A 221 -10.55 -7.13 -10.38
CA TRP A 221 -11.23 -7.70 -11.55
C TRP A 221 -12.09 -8.93 -11.20
N GLN A 222 -11.73 -9.68 -10.14
CA GLN A 222 -12.53 -10.79 -9.62
C GLN A 222 -13.87 -10.32 -9.03
N LYS A 223 -13.86 -9.24 -8.24
CA LYS A 223 -15.09 -8.61 -7.72
C LYS A 223 -15.97 -8.10 -8.88
N VAL A 224 -15.37 -7.49 -9.89
CA VAL A 224 -16.08 -6.98 -11.07
C VAL A 224 -16.70 -8.14 -11.87
N ALA A 225 -15.93 -9.20 -12.17
CA ALA A 225 -16.42 -10.37 -12.90
C ALA A 225 -17.52 -11.12 -12.14
N LEU A 226 -17.40 -11.27 -10.80
CA LEU A 226 -18.44 -11.86 -9.96
C LEU A 226 -19.72 -11.01 -9.97
N ARG A 227 -19.60 -9.68 -10.00
CA ARG A 227 -20.73 -8.75 -10.13
C ARG A 227 -21.41 -8.90 -11.49
N ASP A 228 -20.61 -9.03 -12.56
CA ASP A 228 -21.12 -9.17 -13.93
C ASP A 228 -21.76 -10.55 -14.18
N CYS A 229 -21.31 -11.61 -13.48
CA CYS A 229 -21.87 -12.96 -13.60
C CYS A 229 -23.15 -13.19 -12.75
N ASN A 230 -23.44 -12.36 -11.75
CA ASN A 230 -24.68 -12.45 -10.98
C ASN A 230 -25.85 -11.85 -11.79
N HIS A 231 -26.44 -12.66 -12.67
CA HIS A 231 -27.65 -12.34 -13.45
C HIS A 231 -28.94 -12.31 -12.62
N LEU A 232 -28.88 -12.51 -11.30
CA LEU A 232 -29.99 -12.32 -10.36
C LEU A 232 -29.77 -10.99 -9.64
N GLY A 233 -30.73 -10.08 -9.80
CA GLY A 233 -30.59 -8.64 -9.57
C GLY A 233 -29.77 -8.24 -8.35
N GLU A 234 -28.94 -7.21 -8.55
CA GLU A 234 -28.25 -6.33 -7.59
C GLU A 234 -28.60 -6.55 -6.11
N LEU A 235 -28.22 -7.70 -5.55
CA LEU A 235 -28.09 -7.88 -4.12
C LEU A 235 -26.72 -7.30 -3.77
N GLU A 236 -26.68 -5.97 -3.71
CA GLU A 236 -25.57 -5.20 -3.18
C GLU A 236 -25.29 -5.72 -1.76
N SER A 237 -24.09 -6.24 -1.54
CA SER A 237 -23.58 -6.51 -0.19
C SER A 237 -23.69 -5.23 0.64
N GLU A 238 -24.58 -5.24 1.64
CA GLU A 238 -24.98 -4.10 2.48
C GLU A 238 -23.86 -3.52 3.38
N SER A 239 -22.57 -3.72 3.07
CA SER A 239 -21.51 -3.64 4.06
C SER A 239 -20.32 -2.72 3.76
N GLU A 240 -20.40 -1.74 2.84
CA GLU A 240 -19.25 -0.82 2.59
C GLU A 240 -19.61 0.67 2.44
N GLU A 241 -20.68 1.17 3.09
CA GLU A 241 -20.90 2.62 3.28
C GLU A 241 -21.33 2.96 4.72
N ALA A 242 -20.64 2.40 5.72
CA ALA A 242 -20.73 2.86 7.10
C ALA A 242 -19.39 3.50 7.49
N GLY A 243 -19.44 4.70 8.08
CA GLY A 243 -18.30 5.27 8.81
C GLY A 243 -17.81 4.31 9.89
N PRO A 244 -16.64 4.57 10.51
CA PRO A 244 -15.97 3.62 11.38
C PRO A 244 -16.72 3.45 12.71
N GLU A 245 -17.80 2.67 12.72
CA GLU A 245 -18.33 2.06 13.93
C GLU A 245 -17.50 0.81 14.22
N GLN A 246 -16.71 0.88 15.29
CA GLN A 246 -15.96 -0.24 15.84
C GLN A 246 -16.95 -1.26 16.42
N GLN A 247 -17.39 -2.22 15.61
CA GLN A 247 -17.91 -3.47 16.16
C GLN A 247 -16.75 -4.41 16.52
N PRO A 248 -16.77 -5.04 17.71
CA PRO A 248 -15.71 -5.94 18.12
C PRO A 248 -15.67 -7.14 17.18
N ALA A 249 -14.50 -7.37 16.59
CA ALA A 249 -14.27 -8.45 15.63
C ALA A 249 -14.66 -9.80 16.24
N ALA A 250 -15.76 -10.39 15.76
CA ALA A 250 -15.98 -11.81 15.90
C ALA A 250 -14.85 -12.52 15.15
N ALA A 251 -14.09 -13.35 15.85
CA ALA A 251 -12.99 -14.12 15.29
C ALA A 251 -13.53 -15.01 14.15
N SER A 252 -13.33 -14.56 12.91
CA SER A 252 -13.47 -15.44 11.77
C SER A 252 -12.34 -16.47 11.85
N PRO A 253 -12.60 -17.75 11.55
CA PRO A 253 -11.55 -18.76 11.53
C PRO A 253 -10.45 -18.29 10.56
N GLU A 254 -9.19 -18.31 11.02
CA GLU A 254 -8.04 -17.96 10.19
C GLU A 254 -8.09 -18.79 8.91
N LYS A 255 -8.10 -18.11 7.76
CA LYS A 255 -7.90 -18.77 6.47
C LYS A 255 -6.59 -19.57 6.58
N PRO A 256 -6.55 -20.86 6.23
CA PRO A 256 -5.34 -21.66 6.36
C PRO A 256 -4.20 -20.96 5.62
N LEU A 257 -3.06 -20.81 6.30
CA LEU A 257 -1.83 -20.23 5.74
C LEU A 257 -1.59 -20.85 4.37
N ALA A 258 -1.52 -20.00 3.34
CA ALA A 258 -1.28 -20.45 2.00
C ALA A 258 0.04 -21.25 1.99
N GLN A 259 -0.02 -22.54 1.61
CA GLN A 259 1.09 -23.49 1.62
C GLN A 259 2.18 -23.08 0.63
N PHE A 260 3.00 -22.09 0.98
CA PHE A 260 4.15 -21.62 0.22
C PHE A 260 5.43 -21.98 0.96
N TYR A 261 6.31 -22.72 0.30
CA TYR A 261 7.58 -23.17 0.87
C TYR A 261 8.72 -22.73 -0.04
N ASP A 262 9.81 -22.29 0.56
CA ASP A 262 11.04 -22.03 -0.16
C ASP A 262 11.76 -23.34 -0.50
N PHE A 263 11.70 -24.33 0.40
CA PHE A 263 12.42 -25.59 0.28
C PHE A 263 11.62 -26.77 0.86
N ILE A 264 11.62 -27.92 0.18
CA ILE A 264 11.08 -29.19 0.68
C ILE A 264 12.08 -30.33 0.41
N GLU A 265 12.24 -31.20 1.40
CA GLU A 265 12.90 -32.51 1.26
C GLU A 265 11.90 -33.63 1.02
N VAL A 266 12.22 -34.52 0.08
CA VAL A 266 11.45 -35.74 -0.21
C VAL A 266 12.36 -36.94 -0.07
N CYS A 267 11.89 -37.93 0.69
CA CYS A 267 12.69 -39.06 1.20
C CYS A 267 13.86 -38.60 2.11
N GLY A 268 13.68 -37.48 2.82
CA GLY A 268 14.74 -36.77 3.54
C GLY A 268 15.36 -37.48 4.75
N GLY A 269 14.83 -38.66 5.13
CA GLY A 269 15.32 -39.41 6.28
C GLY A 269 15.32 -38.60 7.57
N SER A 270 16.49 -38.13 8.02
CA SER A 270 16.62 -37.35 9.25
C SER A 270 16.31 -35.85 9.12
N GLY A 271 16.09 -35.31 7.91
CA GLY A 271 15.78 -33.89 7.74
C GLY A 271 16.96 -32.93 7.90
N GLY A 272 18.20 -33.44 7.85
CA GLY A 272 19.38 -32.68 8.27
C GLY A 272 19.69 -31.47 7.38
N VAL A 273 19.31 -31.48 6.10
CA VAL A 273 19.51 -30.32 5.21
C VAL A 273 18.41 -29.28 5.44
N SER A 274 17.18 -29.69 5.74
CA SER A 274 16.02 -28.86 6.03
C SER A 274 16.27 -27.98 7.24
N ASP A 275 16.82 -28.56 8.31
CA ASP A 275 17.24 -27.83 9.51
C ASP A 275 18.28 -26.76 9.21
N GLU A 276 19.28 -27.09 8.37
CA GLU A 276 20.33 -26.14 7.98
C GLU A 276 19.78 -25.05 7.05
N VAL A 277 18.89 -25.37 6.09
CA VAL A 277 18.25 -24.38 5.20
C VAL A 277 17.37 -23.42 6.00
N ALA A 278 16.65 -23.90 7.02
CA ALA A 278 15.83 -23.07 7.89
C ALA A 278 16.67 -22.00 8.63
N LYS A 279 17.91 -22.31 9.04
CA LYS A 279 18.83 -21.35 9.67
C LYS A 279 19.20 -20.17 8.76
N TRP A 280 19.06 -20.32 7.44
CA TRP A 280 19.26 -19.23 6.48
C TRP A 280 18.06 -18.27 6.37
N GLY A 281 16.97 -18.52 7.13
CA GLY A 281 15.77 -17.70 7.18
C GLY A 281 14.73 -18.05 6.11
N PHE A 282 14.80 -19.23 5.51
CA PHE A 282 13.85 -19.71 4.50
C PHE A 282 12.69 -20.48 5.13
N THR A 283 11.52 -20.41 4.48
CA THR A 283 10.34 -21.18 4.89
C THR A 283 10.48 -22.61 4.40
N VAL A 284 10.85 -23.52 5.29
CA VAL A 284 11.02 -24.95 4.97
C VAL A 284 9.70 -25.69 5.18
N GLY A 285 9.31 -26.49 4.19
CA GLY A 285 8.13 -27.33 4.28
C GLY A 285 8.36 -28.62 5.07
N PRO A 286 7.32 -29.45 5.24
CA PRO A 286 7.45 -30.72 5.93
C PRO A 286 8.43 -31.65 5.20
N ILE A 287 9.19 -32.44 5.96
CA ILE A 287 10.07 -33.48 5.44
C ILE A 287 9.21 -34.66 5.02
N ILE A 288 9.15 -34.93 3.71
CA ILE A 288 8.28 -35.96 3.14
C ILE A 288 8.99 -37.31 3.23
N ASP A 289 8.90 -37.95 4.38
CA ASP A 289 9.49 -39.26 4.65
C ASP A 289 8.61 -40.08 5.60
N LEU A 290 8.62 -41.41 5.43
CA LEU A 290 7.87 -42.36 6.24
C LEU A 290 8.26 -42.34 7.73
N THR A 291 9.47 -41.90 8.05
CA THR A 291 9.95 -41.73 9.43
C THR A 291 9.23 -40.62 10.20
N TYR A 292 8.67 -39.63 9.50
CA TYR A 292 7.91 -38.53 10.10
C TYR A 292 6.41 -38.79 10.13
N SER A 293 5.85 -39.37 9.06
CA SER A 293 4.42 -39.70 8.98
C SER A 293 4.15 -40.76 7.92
N GLY A 294 3.25 -41.71 8.24
CA GLY A 294 2.72 -42.65 7.25
C GLY A 294 1.92 -41.98 6.13
N GLN A 295 1.46 -40.74 6.31
CA GLN A 295 0.82 -39.96 5.26
C GLN A 295 1.80 -39.40 4.23
N TYR A 296 3.11 -39.45 4.49
CA TYR A 296 4.17 -39.03 3.57
C TYR A 296 4.75 -40.21 2.76
N ASP A 297 3.97 -41.27 2.59
CA ASP A 297 4.33 -42.37 1.71
C ASP A 297 4.35 -41.92 0.24
N VAL A 298 5.54 -41.75 -0.31
CA VAL A 298 5.77 -41.32 -1.71
C VAL A 298 5.40 -42.41 -2.73
N VAL A 299 5.10 -43.64 -2.28
CA VAL A 299 4.47 -44.67 -3.13
C VAL A 299 2.98 -44.37 -3.33
N ASN A 300 2.32 -43.68 -2.40
CA ASN A 300 0.93 -43.29 -2.51
C ASN A 300 0.76 -42.12 -3.50
N LEU A 301 -0.06 -42.34 -4.53
CA LEU A 301 -0.31 -41.35 -5.58
C LEU A 301 -0.85 -40.02 -5.06
N ARG A 302 -1.57 -39.98 -3.92
CA ARG A 302 -2.06 -38.72 -3.35
C ARG A 302 -0.95 -37.79 -2.90
N VAL A 303 0.13 -38.34 -2.34
CA VAL A 303 1.31 -37.55 -1.94
C VAL A 303 2.02 -37.03 -3.19
N VAL A 304 2.13 -37.87 -4.22
CA VAL A 304 2.74 -37.50 -5.50
C VAL A 304 1.92 -36.41 -6.22
N GLU A 305 0.59 -36.52 -6.25
CA GLU A 305 -0.32 -35.50 -6.78
C GLU A 305 -0.16 -34.17 -6.05
N TRP A 306 -0.04 -34.20 -4.73
CA TRP A 306 0.17 -33.00 -3.92
C TRP A 306 1.53 -32.35 -4.20
N LEU A 307 2.61 -33.12 -4.28
CA LEU A 307 3.94 -32.61 -4.64
C LEU A 307 3.95 -32.02 -6.06
N GLN A 308 3.29 -32.67 -7.03
CA GLN A 308 3.10 -32.13 -8.37
C GLN A 308 2.34 -30.81 -8.35
N PHE A 309 1.25 -30.72 -7.58
CA PHE A 309 0.51 -29.47 -7.41
C PHE A 309 1.40 -28.35 -6.87
N LEU A 310 2.22 -28.62 -5.84
CA LEU A 310 3.13 -27.63 -5.29
C LEU A 310 4.15 -27.14 -6.32
N ILE A 311 4.68 -28.04 -7.16
CA ILE A 311 5.64 -27.69 -8.23
C ILE A 311 4.97 -26.88 -9.34
N ILE A 312 3.88 -27.41 -9.90
CA ILE A 312 3.18 -26.85 -11.06
C ILE A 312 2.63 -25.46 -10.72
N GLN A 313 2.08 -25.29 -9.52
CA GLN A 313 1.57 -24.01 -9.04
C GLN A 313 2.65 -23.08 -8.48
N ARG A 314 3.94 -23.49 -8.55
CA ARG A 314 5.10 -22.76 -8.01
C ARG A 314 4.92 -22.32 -6.55
N ARG A 315 4.28 -23.20 -5.77
CA ARG A 315 4.09 -23.06 -4.32
C ARG A 315 5.31 -23.57 -3.54
N VAL A 316 6.19 -24.31 -4.19
CA VAL A 316 7.54 -24.60 -3.70
C VAL A 316 8.57 -24.02 -4.66
N ARG A 317 9.69 -23.49 -4.14
CA ARG A 317 10.76 -22.90 -4.97
C ARG A 317 11.96 -23.83 -5.17
N ALA A 318 12.25 -24.68 -4.19
CA ALA A 318 13.36 -25.62 -4.23
C ALA A 318 12.98 -27.00 -3.67
N LEU A 319 13.57 -28.05 -4.25
CA LEU A 319 13.34 -29.44 -3.87
C LEU A 319 14.66 -30.20 -3.74
N MET A 320 14.76 -31.01 -2.69
CA MET A 320 15.79 -32.02 -2.53
C MET A 320 15.16 -33.41 -2.47
N LEU A 321 15.66 -34.34 -3.29
CA LEU A 321 15.07 -35.66 -3.50
C LEU A 321 16.10 -36.72 -3.16
N GLU A 322 15.79 -37.60 -2.20
CA GLU A 322 16.78 -38.52 -1.60
C GLU A 322 16.24 -39.96 -1.56
N PRO A 323 15.89 -40.55 -2.71
CA PRO A 323 15.23 -41.85 -2.74
C PRO A 323 16.09 -42.92 -2.05
N PRO A 324 15.50 -43.77 -1.20
CA PRO A 324 16.26 -44.76 -0.45
C PRO A 324 16.96 -45.75 -1.39
N CYS A 325 18.27 -45.90 -1.22
CA CYS A 325 19.10 -46.71 -2.11
C CYS A 325 19.09 -48.22 -1.76
N THR A 326 18.10 -48.73 -1.02
CA THR A 326 18.09 -50.11 -0.49
C THR A 326 18.20 -51.19 -1.58
N THR A 327 17.52 -51.00 -2.71
CA THR A 327 17.56 -51.95 -3.85
C THR A 327 18.50 -51.51 -4.97
N PHE A 328 18.85 -50.23 -5.06
CA PHE A 328 19.74 -49.66 -6.06
C PHE A 328 21.21 -49.65 -5.64
N SER A 329 21.51 -49.90 -4.36
CA SER A 329 22.87 -49.94 -3.84
C SER A 329 23.73 -50.96 -4.57
N ALA A 330 24.98 -50.59 -4.83
CA ALA A 330 26.02 -51.51 -5.29
C ALA A 330 26.28 -52.63 -4.28
N ALA A 331 26.15 -52.33 -2.99
CA ALA A 331 26.43 -53.25 -1.87
C ALA A 331 25.20 -54.06 -1.41
N ALA A 332 24.08 -54.04 -2.14
CA ALA A 332 22.90 -54.82 -1.79
C ALA A 332 23.19 -56.34 -1.87
N TYR A 333 23.17 -57.03 -0.73
CA TYR A 333 23.35 -58.49 -0.64
C TYR A 333 22.14 -59.23 -1.20
N LEU A 334 22.39 -60.28 -2.00
CA LEU A 334 21.44 -60.87 -2.97
C LEU A 334 20.87 -59.79 -3.92
N PRO A 335 21.64 -59.40 -4.95
CA PRO A 335 21.24 -58.34 -5.86
C PRO A 335 19.96 -58.72 -6.61
N CYS A 336 18.97 -57.82 -6.59
CA CYS A 336 17.72 -57.97 -7.35
C CYS A 336 17.74 -57.24 -8.71
N ARG A 337 18.86 -56.58 -9.03
CA ARG A 337 19.10 -55.80 -10.24
C ARG A 337 20.60 -55.68 -10.52
N SER A 338 20.97 -55.51 -11.79
CA SER A 338 22.35 -55.25 -12.25
C SER A 338 22.44 -53.90 -12.97
N TYR A 339 23.64 -53.44 -13.33
CA TYR A 339 23.81 -52.23 -14.14
C TYR A 339 23.22 -52.37 -15.56
N GLN A 340 23.21 -53.59 -16.12
CA GLN A 340 22.59 -53.89 -17.41
C GLN A 340 21.06 -54.00 -17.32
N VAL A 341 20.55 -54.43 -16.15
CA VAL A 341 19.11 -54.56 -15.87
C VAL A 341 18.75 -53.71 -14.65
N PRO A 342 18.83 -52.36 -14.76
CA PRO A 342 18.71 -51.45 -13.61
C PRO A 342 17.29 -51.39 -13.03
N ARG A 343 16.27 -51.75 -13.80
CA ARG A 343 14.88 -51.90 -13.32
C ARG A 343 14.63 -53.20 -12.53
N GLY A 344 15.61 -54.12 -12.50
CA GLY A 344 15.55 -55.37 -11.76
C GLY A 344 15.17 -56.59 -12.57
N PHE A 345 15.65 -57.75 -12.12
CA PHE A 345 15.46 -59.04 -12.79
C PHE A 345 13.99 -59.49 -12.78
N ASN A 346 13.25 -59.16 -11.72
CA ASN A 346 11.82 -59.40 -11.61
C ASN A 346 11.11 -58.18 -10.99
N GLN A 347 10.46 -57.38 -11.83
CA GLN A 347 9.75 -56.16 -11.42
C GLN A 347 8.47 -56.43 -10.62
N LYS A 348 7.95 -57.67 -10.63
CA LYS A 348 6.80 -58.07 -9.80
C LYS A 348 7.20 -58.35 -8.34
N GLN A 349 8.50 -58.51 -8.06
CA GLN A 349 8.96 -58.70 -6.69
C GLN A 349 8.74 -57.41 -5.88
N SER A 350 8.05 -57.51 -4.74
CA SER A 350 7.65 -56.36 -3.91
C SER A 350 8.79 -55.34 -3.67
N LYS A 351 9.97 -55.79 -3.24
CA LYS A 351 11.12 -54.89 -3.00
C LYS A 351 11.58 -54.14 -4.27
N VAL A 352 11.59 -54.80 -5.42
CA VAL A 352 11.98 -54.20 -6.71
C VAL A 352 10.92 -53.20 -7.16
N TRP A 353 9.65 -53.57 -7.00
CA TRP A 353 8.50 -52.72 -7.32
C TRP A 353 8.51 -51.42 -6.51
N VAL A 354 8.68 -51.49 -5.18
CA VAL A 354 8.74 -50.31 -4.30
C VAL A 354 9.95 -49.45 -4.66
N GLY A 355 11.13 -50.06 -4.81
CA GLY A 355 12.35 -49.34 -5.17
C GLY A 355 12.20 -48.59 -6.51
N ASN A 356 11.64 -49.24 -7.52
CA ASN A 356 11.37 -48.61 -8.82
C ASN A 356 10.39 -47.45 -8.68
N ARG A 357 9.31 -47.61 -7.90
CA ARG A 357 8.32 -46.54 -7.71
C ARG A 357 8.95 -45.30 -7.08
N LEU A 358 9.72 -45.47 -6.01
CA LEU A 358 10.41 -44.35 -5.35
C LEU A 358 11.39 -43.64 -6.30
N ALA A 359 12.22 -44.41 -7.01
CA ALA A 359 13.15 -43.86 -7.99
C ALA A 359 12.44 -43.10 -9.12
N PHE A 360 11.40 -43.69 -9.71
CA PHE A 360 10.64 -43.04 -10.79
C PHE A 360 9.89 -41.80 -10.31
N THR A 361 9.33 -41.82 -9.10
CA THR A 361 8.69 -40.63 -8.51
C THR A 361 9.71 -39.50 -8.36
N CYS A 362 10.88 -39.75 -7.77
CA CYS A 362 11.90 -38.71 -7.62
C CYS A 362 12.41 -38.19 -8.98
N LEU A 363 12.66 -39.07 -9.96
CA LEU A 363 13.09 -38.64 -11.31
C LEU A 363 12.01 -37.80 -12.00
N MET A 364 10.74 -38.16 -11.86
CA MET A 364 9.61 -37.38 -12.38
C MET A 364 9.48 -36.02 -11.69
N LEU A 365 9.63 -35.95 -10.36
CA LEU A 365 9.60 -34.68 -9.64
C LEU A 365 10.77 -33.77 -10.05
N LEU A 366 11.97 -34.33 -10.29
CA LEU A 366 13.11 -33.57 -10.81
C LEU A 366 12.85 -33.07 -12.24
N MET A 367 12.23 -33.89 -13.09
CA MET A 367 11.80 -33.49 -14.43
C MET A 367 10.83 -32.30 -14.38
N LEU A 368 9.85 -32.35 -13.48
CA LEU A 368 8.91 -31.23 -13.27
C LEU A 368 9.61 -30.00 -12.72
N ALA A 369 10.52 -30.15 -11.76
CA ALA A 369 11.32 -29.04 -11.24
C ALA A 369 12.14 -28.37 -12.36
N ALA A 370 12.76 -29.16 -13.24
CA ALA A 370 13.47 -28.66 -14.40
C ALA A 370 12.53 -27.88 -15.34
N HIS A 371 11.38 -28.45 -15.67
CA HIS A 371 10.41 -27.84 -16.59
C HIS A 371 9.76 -26.56 -16.06
N TYR A 372 9.41 -26.51 -14.78
CA TYR A 372 8.74 -25.36 -14.15
C TYR A 372 9.71 -24.33 -13.57
N TYR A 373 11.02 -24.49 -13.80
CA TYR A 373 12.10 -23.59 -13.36
C TYR A 373 12.27 -23.49 -11.84
N LEU A 374 12.07 -24.61 -11.12
CA LEU A 374 12.39 -24.74 -9.71
C LEU A 374 13.82 -25.23 -9.53
N ILE A 375 14.44 -24.85 -8.41
CA ILE A 375 15.75 -25.36 -8.00
C ILE A 375 15.58 -26.81 -7.57
N GLY A 376 16.24 -27.76 -8.20
CA GLY A 376 16.07 -29.18 -7.89
C GLY A 376 17.40 -29.90 -7.74
N LEU A 377 17.49 -30.76 -6.73
CA LEU A 377 18.61 -31.67 -6.53
C LEU A 377 18.08 -33.07 -6.21
N LEU A 378 18.60 -34.09 -6.90
CA LEU A 378 18.34 -35.50 -6.59
C LEU A 378 19.65 -36.17 -6.20
N GLU A 379 19.68 -36.78 -5.03
CA GLU A 379 20.82 -37.52 -4.49
C GLU A 379 20.69 -39.03 -4.73
N THR A 380 21.82 -39.65 -5.09
CA THR A 380 22.03 -41.08 -4.92
C THR A 380 23.50 -41.37 -4.58
N PRO A 381 23.83 -42.53 -3.99
CA PRO A 381 25.23 -42.95 -3.88
C PRO A 381 25.90 -43.03 -5.27
N ARG A 382 27.18 -42.66 -5.39
CA ARG A 382 27.89 -42.55 -6.68
C ARG A 382 27.92 -43.83 -7.52
N ARG A 383 27.78 -44.99 -6.89
CA ARG A 383 27.73 -46.31 -7.56
C ARG A 383 26.31 -46.89 -7.63
N SER A 384 25.29 -46.07 -7.40
CA SER A 384 23.89 -46.49 -7.42
C SER A 384 23.49 -46.95 -8.81
N LYS A 385 22.92 -48.15 -8.93
CA LYS A 385 22.40 -48.67 -10.21
C LYS A 385 21.26 -47.80 -10.77
N MET A 386 20.72 -46.86 -9.99
CA MET A 386 19.72 -45.89 -10.42
C MET A 386 20.24 -44.96 -11.53
N ALA A 387 21.53 -44.65 -11.53
CA ALA A 387 22.15 -43.80 -12.58
C ALA A 387 22.18 -44.46 -13.97
N TRP A 388 21.88 -45.75 -14.06
CA TRP A 388 21.79 -46.50 -15.32
C TRP A 388 20.35 -46.64 -15.84
N LEU A 389 19.36 -46.09 -15.13
CA LEU A 389 17.97 -46.06 -15.62
C LEU A 389 17.87 -45.19 -16.88
N ARG A 390 17.00 -45.58 -17.81
CA ARG A 390 16.74 -44.79 -19.03
C ARG A 390 16.23 -43.40 -18.69
N GLU A 391 15.44 -43.28 -17.63
CA GLU A 391 14.89 -42.02 -17.11
C GLU A 391 15.97 -41.08 -16.58
N TRP A 392 17.01 -41.64 -15.94
CA TRP A 392 18.17 -40.86 -15.49
C TRP A 392 18.94 -40.30 -16.69
N LEU A 393 19.23 -41.16 -17.68
CA LEU A 393 19.93 -40.77 -18.89
C LEU A 393 19.14 -39.73 -19.70
N ALA A 394 17.81 -39.89 -19.80
CA ALA A 394 16.94 -38.92 -20.47
C ALA A 394 16.92 -37.55 -19.79
N LEU A 395 17.03 -37.49 -18.46
CA LEU A 395 17.12 -36.21 -17.74
C LEU A 395 18.43 -35.47 -18.06
N LEU A 396 19.53 -36.18 -18.31
CA LEU A 396 20.82 -35.57 -18.70
C LEU A 396 20.77 -34.93 -20.10
N GLU A 397 19.81 -35.33 -20.94
CA GLU A 397 19.56 -34.67 -22.23
C GLU A 397 18.76 -33.36 -22.08
N LEU A 398 18.25 -33.07 -20.88
CA LEU A 398 17.58 -31.80 -20.53
C LEU A 398 18.56 -30.84 -19.83
N HIS A 399 18.04 -29.71 -19.32
CA HIS A 399 18.81 -28.74 -18.52
C HIS A 399 19.11 -29.24 -17.09
N VAL A 400 19.63 -30.46 -16.98
CA VAL A 400 20.03 -31.12 -15.73
C VAL A 400 21.52 -31.43 -15.81
N GLU A 401 22.27 -30.98 -14.81
CA GLU A 401 23.70 -31.25 -14.70
C GLU A 401 23.95 -32.39 -13.70
N GLU A 402 24.93 -33.25 -14.00
CA GLU A 402 25.41 -34.26 -13.06
C GLU A 402 26.66 -33.75 -12.33
N THR A 403 26.72 -33.96 -11.01
CA THR A 403 27.92 -33.73 -10.21
C THR A 403 28.11 -34.81 -9.14
N PHE A 404 29.21 -34.77 -8.41
CA PHE A 404 29.44 -35.69 -7.29
C PHE A 404 30.31 -35.06 -6.19
N THR A 405 30.24 -35.64 -5.00
CA THR A 405 31.12 -35.27 -3.89
C THR A 405 31.44 -36.43 -2.96
N ALA A 406 32.56 -36.35 -2.25
CA ALA A 406 32.92 -37.27 -1.19
C ALA A 406 32.63 -36.62 0.17
N SER A 407 31.86 -37.31 1.03
CA SER A 407 31.56 -36.82 2.38
C SER A 407 32.79 -36.55 3.25
N CYS A 408 33.90 -37.24 3.01
CA CYS A 408 35.14 -37.01 3.74
C CYS A 408 35.76 -35.63 3.48
N SER A 409 35.48 -35.02 2.33
CA SER A 409 35.83 -33.62 2.03
C SER A 409 35.03 -32.61 2.87
N PHE A 410 34.08 -33.08 3.67
CA PHE A 410 33.30 -32.32 4.66
C PHE A 410 33.46 -32.90 6.07
N MET A 411 34.66 -33.37 6.41
CA MET A 411 35.04 -33.86 7.74
C MET A 411 34.37 -35.18 8.17
N SER A 412 33.81 -35.96 7.24
CA SER A 412 33.40 -37.34 7.53
C SER A 412 34.62 -38.28 7.60
N ILE A 413 34.60 -39.22 8.55
CA ILE A 413 35.59 -40.32 8.61
C ILE A 413 35.36 -41.38 7.53
N PHE A 414 34.21 -41.33 6.85
CA PHE A 414 33.82 -42.27 5.80
C PHE A 414 34.05 -41.68 4.41
N GLN A 415 34.58 -42.49 3.48
CA GLN A 415 34.64 -42.14 2.06
C GLN A 415 33.34 -42.53 1.33
N LYS A 416 32.21 -41.97 1.78
CA LYS A 416 30.94 -42.15 1.07
C LYS A 416 30.81 -41.09 -0.01
N GLU A 417 30.73 -41.52 -1.25
CA GLU A 417 30.56 -40.66 -2.42
C GLU A 417 29.09 -40.57 -2.83
N PHE A 418 28.64 -39.34 -3.04
CA PHE A 418 27.28 -38.98 -3.42
C PHE A 418 27.31 -38.41 -4.84
N GLN A 419 26.33 -38.78 -5.64
CA GLN A 419 26.09 -38.27 -6.99
C GLN A 419 24.80 -37.49 -6.98
N PHE A 420 24.83 -36.32 -7.61
CA PHE A 420 23.70 -35.42 -7.68
C PHE A 420 23.31 -35.17 -9.12
N LEU A 421 22.01 -35.23 -9.40
CA LEU A 421 21.42 -34.56 -10.55
C LEU A 421 20.86 -33.22 -10.08
N THR A 422 21.21 -32.15 -10.78
CA THR A 422 20.82 -30.80 -10.39
C THR A 422 20.18 -30.04 -11.55
N CYS A 423 19.07 -29.36 -11.31
CA CYS A 423 18.40 -28.52 -12.31
C CYS A 423 18.20 -27.10 -11.78
N ASN A 424 18.28 -26.12 -12.68
CA ASN A 424 18.14 -24.69 -12.38
C ASN A 424 19.05 -24.20 -11.23
N MET A 425 20.19 -24.86 -11.04
CA MET A 425 21.19 -24.55 -10.02
C MET A 425 22.59 -24.88 -10.51
N ARG A 426 23.58 -24.27 -9.88
CA ARG A 426 25.01 -24.39 -10.21
C ARG A 426 25.72 -25.20 -9.12
N PRO A 427 26.06 -26.47 -9.36
CA PRO A 427 26.52 -27.38 -8.32
C PRO A 427 28.02 -27.28 -8.00
N GLN A 428 28.78 -26.39 -8.65
CA GLN A 428 30.25 -26.38 -8.57
C GLN A 428 30.78 -26.25 -7.13
N SER A 429 30.06 -25.55 -6.24
CA SER A 429 30.50 -25.37 -4.84
C SER A 429 30.38 -26.64 -3.98
N ILE A 430 29.51 -27.59 -4.37
CA ILE A 430 29.37 -28.87 -3.65
C ILE A 430 30.25 -29.97 -4.25
N CYS A 431 30.76 -29.80 -5.47
CA CYS A 431 31.64 -30.75 -6.13
C CYS A 431 33.03 -30.80 -5.48
N LYS A 432 33.16 -31.58 -4.40
CA LYS A 432 34.43 -31.81 -3.68
C LYS A 432 34.79 -33.29 -3.68
N PRO A 433 35.66 -33.77 -4.59
CA PRO A 433 36.17 -35.14 -4.55
C PRO A 433 37.12 -35.33 -3.35
N CYS A 434 37.38 -36.59 -2.98
CA CYS A 434 38.34 -36.92 -1.93
C CYS A 434 39.78 -36.60 -2.39
N THR A 435 40.50 -35.83 -1.59
CA THR A 435 41.93 -35.48 -1.77
C THR A 435 42.88 -36.66 -1.53
N ARG A 436 42.41 -37.72 -0.85
CA ARG A 436 43.17 -38.93 -0.48
C ARG A 436 44.38 -38.68 0.44
N ASP A 437 44.37 -37.58 1.18
CA ASP A 437 45.39 -37.20 2.16
C ASP A 437 45.05 -37.59 3.61
N HIS A 438 43.96 -38.33 3.82
CA HIS A 438 43.46 -38.78 5.12
C HIS A 438 43.02 -40.26 5.08
N LYS A 439 42.88 -40.88 6.25
CA LYS A 439 42.45 -42.28 6.39
C LYS A 439 40.93 -42.40 6.42
N HIS A 440 40.40 -43.44 5.81
CA HIS A 440 38.96 -43.73 5.79
C HIS A 440 38.62 -44.99 6.58
N VAL A 441 37.50 -44.94 7.30
CA VAL A 441 36.92 -46.11 7.97
C VAL A 441 35.98 -46.82 6.99
N ARG A 442 36.04 -48.15 6.90
CA ARG A 442 35.10 -48.94 6.10
C ARG A 442 33.72 -48.96 6.76
N ILE A 443 32.68 -48.81 5.94
CA ILE A 443 31.29 -48.84 6.38
C ILE A 443 30.84 -50.31 6.46
N GLU A 444 30.98 -50.93 7.63
CA GLU A 444 30.61 -52.34 7.86
C GLU A 444 29.91 -52.51 9.23
N GLY A 445 29.02 -53.49 9.34
CA GLY A 445 28.35 -53.84 10.60
C GLY A 445 27.50 -52.72 11.20
N GLN A 446 27.73 -52.41 12.50
CA GLN A 446 26.96 -51.42 13.27
C GLN A 446 27.12 -49.97 12.77
N LEU A 447 28.20 -49.66 12.03
CA LEU A 447 28.49 -48.32 11.50
C LEU A 447 27.66 -47.95 10.26
N THR A 448 26.92 -48.91 9.70
CA THR A 448 26.08 -48.72 8.50
C THR A 448 24.94 -47.71 8.73
N LYS A 449 24.29 -47.72 9.91
CA LYS A 449 23.21 -46.77 10.23
C LYS A 449 23.71 -45.31 10.36
N GLY A 450 24.83 -45.08 11.04
CA GLY A 450 25.41 -43.75 11.21
C GLY A 450 25.94 -43.14 9.91
N SER A 451 26.41 -43.97 8.98
CA SER A 451 26.86 -43.53 7.65
C SER A 451 25.73 -43.18 6.67
N ALA A 452 24.47 -43.42 7.05
CA ALA A 452 23.30 -43.09 6.23
C ALA A 452 22.97 -41.60 6.29
N VAL A 453 23.21 -40.96 7.43
CA VAL A 453 22.97 -39.53 7.68
C VAL A 453 24.15 -38.70 7.17
N TYR A 454 23.89 -37.49 6.67
CA TYR A 454 24.95 -36.57 6.28
C TYR A 454 25.81 -36.16 7.48
N CYS A 455 27.12 -36.04 7.26
CA CYS A 455 27.94 -35.33 8.24
C CYS A 455 27.50 -33.85 8.30
N PRO A 456 27.59 -33.19 9.46
CA PRO A 456 27.14 -31.80 9.61
C PRO A 456 27.72 -30.84 8.57
N GLY A 457 29.00 -31.04 8.21
CA GLY A 457 29.66 -30.22 7.19
C GLY A 457 29.05 -30.36 5.79
N LEU A 458 28.60 -31.56 5.41
CA LEU A 458 27.96 -31.80 4.10
C LEU A 458 26.53 -31.26 4.10
N ALA A 459 25.78 -31.44 5.18
CA ALA A 459 24.43 -30.88 5.32
C ALA A 459 24.43 -29.34 5.22
N ALA A 460 25.36 -28.69 5.95
CA ALA A 460 25.52 -27.23 5.89
C ALA A 460 25.92 -26.74 4.49
N ALA A 461 26.79 -27.47 3.79
CA ALA A 461 27.21 -27.10 2.43
C ALA A 461 26.08 -27.25 1.40
N LEU A 462 25.25 -28.29 1.52
CA LEU A 462 24.04 -28.46 0.71
C LEU A 462 23.03 -27.34 0.99
N ALA A 463 22.82 -26.99 2.26
CA ALA A 463 21.94 -25.88 2.63
C ALA A 463 22.45 -24.54 2.10
N GLU A 464 23.75 -24.26 2.19
CA GLU A 464 24.35 -23.06 1.61
C GLU A 464 24.15 -23.00 0.09
N LEU A 465 24.29 -24.14 -0.60
CA LEU A 465 24.04 -24.25 -2.04
C LEU A 465 22.59 -23.85 -2.38
N PHE A 466 21.60 -24.41 -1.68
CA PHE A 466 20.19 -24.03 -1.87
C PHE A 466 19.93 -22.57 -1.52
N ALA A 467 20.47 -22.09 -0.39
CA ALA A 467 20.28 -20.73 0.08
C ALA A 467 20.77 -19.68 -0.94
N LYS A 468 21.95 -19.89 -1.53
CA LYS A 468 22.49 -18.99 -2.56
C LYS A 468 21.57 -18.89 -3.78
N HIS A 469 21.05 -20.04 -4.24
CA HIS A 469 20.17 -20.08 -5.41
C HIS A 469 18.79 -19.50 -5.11
N LEU A 470 18.22 -19.76 -3.93
CA LEU A 470 16.97 -19.16 -3.48
C LEU A 470 17.09 -17.63 -3.39
N LYS A 471 18.16 -17.10 -2.78
CA LYS A 471 18.41 -15.64 -2.72
C LYS A 471 18.52 -15.03 -4.12
N ALA A 472 19.24 -15.68 -5.03
CA ALA A 472 19.36 -15.24 -6.41
C ALA A 472 18.00 -15.23 -7.13
N SER A 473 17.19 -16.28 -6.94
CA SER A 473 15.82 -16.36 -7.47
C SER A 473 14.95 -15.24 -6.94
N TYR A 474 14.99 -14.96 -5.63
CA TYR A 474 14.26 -13.83 -5.03
C TYR A 474 14.72 -12.47 -5.56
N ALA A 475 16.03 -12.25 -5.71
CA ALA A 475 16.56 -11.03 -6.28
C ALA A 475 16.13 -10.85 -7.75
N PHE A 476 16.09 -11.92 -8.53
CA PHE A 476 15.61 -11.88 -9.91
C PHE A 476 14.11 -11.58 -9.98
N HIS A 477 13.29 -12.27 -9.19
CA HIS A 477 11.85 -12.00 -9.13
C HIS A 477 11.57 -10.59 -8.64
N SER A 478 12.14 -10.15 -7.52
CA SER A 478 11.91 -8.78 -7.00
C SER A 478 12.30 -7.67 -7.98
N ARG A 479 13.31 -7.87 -8.83
CA ARG A 479 13.72 -6.90 -9.88
C ARG A 479 12.84 -6.93 -11.12
N ASN A 480 12.29 -8.09 -11.48
CA ASN A 480 11.54 -8.29 -12.74
C ASN A 480 10.04 -8.47 -12.55
N SER A 481 9.56 -8.64 -11.31
CA SER A 481 8.15 -8.71 -10.98
C SER A 481 7.55 -7.32 -11.08
N LEU A 482 6.59 -7.16 -11.99
CA LEU A 482 5.67 -6.04 -11.97
C LEU A 482 4.98 -6.02 -10.62
N ARG A 483 5.11 -4.92 -9.87
CA ARG A 483 4.34 -4.69 -8.64
C ARG A 483 2.86 -4.55 -9.02
N ALA A 484 2.15 -5.66 -9.02
CA ALA A 484 0.76 -5.76 -9.45
C ALA A 484 -0.23 -5.80 -8.27
N ASP A 485 0.22 -5.49 -7.05
CA ASP A 485 -0.59 -5.49 -5.82
C ASP A 485 -1.63 -4.34 -5.77
N GLY A 486 -1.80 -3.59 -6.85
CA GLY A 486 -2.80 -2.54 -6.99
C GLY A 486 -4.10 -3.09 -7.55
N HIS A 487 -5.24 -2.70 -6.98
CA HIS A 487 -6.56 -3.04 -7.51
C HIS A 487 -6.94 -2.20 -8.75
N GLU A 488 -6.01 -1.45 -9.33
CA GLU A 488 -6.27 -0.53 -10.44
C GLU A 488 -6.20 -1.22 -11.82
N SER A 489 -7.28 -1.15 -12.59
CA SER A 489 -7.25 -1.48 -14.03
C SER A 489 -6.76 -0.29 -14.83
N MET A 490 -5.53 -0.38 -15.36
CA MET A 490 -4.92 0.68 -16.17
C MET A 490 -5.73 0.99 -17.44
N PHE A 491 -6.37 -0.03 -18.04
CA PHE A 491 -7.17 0.13 -19.24
C PHE A 491 -8.46 0.90 -18.99
N VAL A 492 -9.19 0.53 -17.93
CA VAL A 492 -10.41 1.23 -17.49
C VAL A 492 -10.09 2.66 -17.11
N ASN A 493 -9.00 2.83 -16.35
CA ASN A 493 -8.48 4.12 -16.00
C ASN A 493 -8.27 4.99 -17.25
N GLU A 494 -7.49 4.57 -18.26
CA GLU A 494 -7.24 5.41 -19.45
C GLU A 494 -8.51 5.82 -20.21
N LEU A 495 -9.55 4.99 -20.14
CA LEU A 495 -10.77 5.19 -20.89
C LEU A 495 -11.69 6.26 -20.29
N VAL A 496 -12.00 6.14 -18.99
CA VAL A 496 -12.78 7.15 -18.22
C VAL A 496 -12.08 8.51 -18.29
N LYS A 497 -10.74 8.47 -18.24
CA LYS A 497 -9.87 9.62 -18.28
C LYS A 497 -9.92 10.39 -19.60
N THR A 498 -9.99 9.69 -20.73
CA THR A 498 -9.98 10.34 -22.05
C THR A 498 -11.25 11.17 -22.28
N ALA A 499 -12.39 10.71 -21.78
CA ALA A 499 -13.67 11.41 -21.87
C ALA A 499 -13.71 12.64 -20.96
N ALA A 500 -13.28 12.52 -19.70
CA ALA A 500 -13.17 13.65 -18.77
C ALA A 500 -12.21 14.73 -19.30
N TRP A 501 -11.04 14.36 -19.82
CA TRP A 501 -10.11 15.32 -20.42
C TRP A 501 -10.68 15.99 -21.68
N LYS A 502 -11.41 15.25 -22.53
CA LYS A 502 -12.10 15.83 -23.70
C LYS A 502 -13.19 16.83 -23.28
N ALA A 503 -13.93 16.56 -22.21
CA ALA A 503 -14.91 17.48 -21.66
C ALA A 503 -14.23 18.78 -21.16
N VAL A 504 -13.15 18.67 -20.37
CA VAL A 504 -12.37 19.83 -19.91
C VAL A 504 -11.77 20.61 -21.06
N LYS A 505 -11.27 19.93 -22.11
CA LYS A 505 -10.78 20.59 -23.33
C LYS A 505 -11.88 21.40 -24.03
N ARG A 506 -13.12 20.89 -24.04
CA ARG A 506 -14.27 21.58 -24.64
C ARG A 506 -14.73 22.77 -23.82
N ILE A 507 -14.65 22.68 -22.48
CA ILE A 507 -14.85 23.82 -21.57
C ILE A 507 -13.81 24.90 -21.81
N ALA A 508 -12.53 24.51 -21.86
CA ALA A 508 -11.42 25.43 -22.14
C ALA A 508 -11.58 26.14 -23.50
N ALA A 509 -11.99 25.40 -24.54
CA ALA A 509 -12.26 25.95 -25.86
C ALA A 509 -13.43 26.96 -25.91
N ARG A 510 -14.26 27.02 -24.86
CA ARG A 510 -15.37 27.97 -24.71
C ARG A 510 -15.08 29.11 -23.74
N GLY A 511 -13.82 29.30 -23.35
CA GLY A 511 -13.38 30.43 -22.51
C GLY A 511 -13.34 30.13 -21.01
N GLY A 512 -13.59 28.88 -20.59
CA GLY A 512 -13.41 28.45 -19.20
C GLY A 512 -14.52 28.88 -18.23
N GLY A 513 -14.14 29.22 -17.00
CA GLY A 513 -15.08 29.56 -15.91
C GLY A 513 -15.38 28.39 -14.96
N ARG A 514 -16.47 28.51 -14.19
CA ARG A 514 -16.93 27.49 -13.23
C ARG A 514 -17.73 26.41 -13.94
N ALA A 515 -17.13 25.24 -14.15
CA ALA A 515 -17.72 24.15 -14.92
C ALA A 515 -18.02 22.90 -14.08
N ILE A 516 -19.13 22.25 -14.39
CA ILE A 516 -19.62 21.07 -13.67
C ILE A 516 -19.44 19.83 -14.53
N LEU A 517 -18.77 18.82 -13.98
CA LEU A 517 -18.50 17.53 -14.63
C LEU A 517 -19.08 16.37 -13.82
N LEU A 518 -20.00 15.64 -14.44
CA LEU A 518 -20.63 14.46 -13.89
C LEU A 518 -19.83 13.21 -14.29
N LEU A 519 -19.51 12.36 -13.32
CA LEU A 519 -18.69 11.16 -13.47
C LEU A 519 -19.39 9.97 -12.79
N ASP A 520 -19.45 8.84 -13.47
CA ASP A 520 -19.98 7.57 -12.93
C ASP A 520 -18.88 6.67 -12.32
N SER A 521 -17.61 7.06 -12.42
CA SER A 521 -16.49 6.43 -11.71
C SER A 521 -16.15 7.19 -10.45
N ASN A 522 -16.33 6.55 -9.29
CA ASN A 522 -15.90 7.09 -8.01
C ASN A 522 -14.37 7.31 -7.97
N VAL A 523 -13.57 6.45 -8.62
CA VAL A 523 -12.11 6.64 -8.68
C VAL A 523 -11.73 7.88 -9.48
N ALA A 524 -12.35 8.10 -10.65
CA ALA A 524 -12.11 9.30 -11.44
C ALA A 524 -12.58 10.55 -10.72
N LEU A 525 -13.77 10.52 -10.12
CA LEU A 525 -14.35 11.58 -9.31
C LEU A 525 -13.40 12.00 -8.19
N GLN A 526 -12.94 11.05 -7.40
CA GLN A 526 -12.08 11.30 -6.24
C GLN A 526 -10.69 11.77 -6.66
N THR A 527 -10.14 11.19 -7.73
CA THR A 527 -8.81 11.55 -8.24
C THR A 527 -8.78 12.94 -8.86
N ILE A 528 -9.81 13.31 -9.64
CA ILE A 528 -9.93 14.64 -10.24
C ILE A 528 -10.21 15.70 -9.16
N ALA A 529 -11.13 15.43 -8.22
CA ALA A 529 -11.37 16.32 -7.08
C ALA A 529 -10.10 16.53 -6.23
N LYS A 530 -9.29 15.49 -6.05
CA LYS A 530 -8.03 15.56 -5.30
C LYS A 530 -6.90 16.24 -6.08
N GLY A 531 -6.95 16.25 -7.40
CA GLY A 531 -5.90 16.79 -8.29
C GLY A 531 -4.60 15.99 -8.34
N ARG A 532 -4.51 14.82 -7.70
CA ARG A 532 -3.30 13.98 -7.67
C ARG A 532 -3.61 12.48 -7.53
N SER A 533 -2.73 11.64 -8.05
CA SER A 533 -2.79 10.18 -7.94
C SER A 533 -1.40 9.57 -7.76
N SER A 534 -1.32 8.44 -7.05
CA SER A 534 -0.10 7.62 -6.95
C SER A 534 0.15 6.78 -8.21
N ALA A 535 -0.85 6.61 -9.07
CA ALA A 535 -0.70 5.89 -10.32
C ALA A 535 -0.18 6.81 -11.41
N GLU A 536 0.96 6.43 -12.02
CA GLU A 536 1.67 7.25 -12.99
C GLU A 536 0.81 7.63 -14.21
N SER A 537 -0.03 6.70 -14.68
CA SER A 537 -0.97 6.95 -15.77
C SER A 537 -2.06 7.98 -15.40
N LEU A 538 -2.55 7.96 -14.15
CA LEU A 538 -3.52 8.95 -13.65
C LEU A 538 -2.84 10.30 -13.47
N ALA A 539 -1.61 10.33 -12.94
CA ALA A 539 -0.84 11.55 -12.76
C ALA A 539 -0.58 12.28 -14.09
N SER A 540 -0.23 11.56 -15.16
CA SER A 540 0.00 12.15 -16.49
C SER A 540 -1.23 12.88 -17.05
N LEU A 541 -2.42 12.29 -16.91
CA LEU A 541 -3.66 12.95 -17.35
C LEU A 541 -4.09 14.08 -16.42
N LEU A 542 -3.97 13.90 -15.11
CA LEU A 542 -4.25 14.97 -14.15
C LEU A 542 -3.40 16.21 -14.47
N ARG A 543 -2.12 16.04 -14.82
CA ARG A 543 -1.29 17.15 -15.31
C ARG A 543 -1.89 17.85 -16.53
N LYS A 544 -2.46 17.12 -17.49
CA LYS A 544 -3.14 17.71 -18.66
C LYS A 544 -4.42 18.46 -18.26
N ILE A 545 -5.24 17.88 -17.38
CA ILE A 545 -6.46 18.52 -16.87
C ILE A 545 -6.08 19.80 -16.11
N CYS A 546 -5.17 19.70 -15.14
CA CYS A 546 -4.65 20.83 -14.37
C CYS A 546 -4.02 21.90 -15.27
N SER A 547 -3.30 21.52 -16.32
CA SER A 547 -2.74 22.49 -17.27
C SER A 547 -3.81 23.24 -18.05
N LEU A 548 -4.91 22.58 -18.43
CA LEU A 548 -6.03 23.23 -19.10
C LEU A 548 -6.80 24.14 -18.12
N CYS A 549 -7.00 23.67 -16.89
CA CYS A 549 -7.61 24.46 -15.84
C CYS A 549 -6.84 25.74 -15.56
N LEU A 550 -5.52 25.63 -15.42
CA LEU A 550 -4.65 26.77 -15.17
C LEU A 550 -4.59 27.72 -16.37
N ALA A 551 -4.41 27.19 -17.58
CA ALA A 551 -4.22 28.01 -18.78
C ALA A 551 -5.48 28.76 -19.23
N PHE A 552 -6.66 28.19 -19.00
CA PHE A 552 -7.94 28.74 -19.47
C PHE A 552 -8.86 29.18 -18.32
N GLY A 553 -8.36 29.24 -17.08
CA GLY A 553 -9.17 29.65 -15.92
C GLY A 553 -10.38 28.75 -15.68
N VAL A 554 -10.24 27.43 -15.91
CA VAL A 554 -11.32 26.47 -15.64
C VAL A 554 -11.29 26.05 -14.19
N SER A 555 -12.29 26.47 -13.43
CA SER A 555 -12.57 25.91 -12.12
C SER A 555 -13.52 24.72 -12.31
N LEU A 556 -13.14 23.54 -11.84
CA LEU A 556 -13.91 22.31 -12.05
C LEU A 556 -14.58 21.85 -10.76
N SER A 557 -15.90 21.64 -10.80
CA SER A 557 -16.67 20.95 -9.77
C SER A 557 -17.11 19.60 -10.33
N VAL A 558 -16.85 18.52 -9.60
CA VAL A 558 -17.11 17.16 -10.06
C VAL A 558 -18.17 16.48 -9.20
N HIS A 559 -19.06 15.70 -9.81
CA HIS A 559 -20.13 15.00 -9.10
C HIS A 559 -20.27 13.56 -9.55
N PHE A 560 -20.69 12.71 -8.62
CA PHE A 560 -21.09 11.35 -8.96
C PHE A 560 -22.42 11.35 -9.72
N CYS A 561 -22.46 10.70 -10.87
CA CYS A 561 -23.69 10.42 -11.62
C CYS A 561 -23.85 8.91 -11.76
N PRO A 562 -24.93 8.31 -11.22
CA PRO A 562 -25.17 6.88 -11.38
C PRO A 562 -25.23 6.48 -12.85
N THR A 563 -24.59 5.36 -13.23
CA THR A 563 -24.58 4.83 -14.61
C THR A 563 -25.99 4.75 -15.21
N ARG A 564 -27.00 4.35 -14.42
CA ARG A 564 -28.41 4.29 -14.85
C ARG A 564 -29.01 5.63 -15.28
N LEU A 565 -28.46 6.75 -14.86
CA LEU A 565 -28.89 8.12 -15.20
C LEU A 565 -27.95 8.79 -16.20
N SER A 566 -26.77 8.21 -16.43
CA SER A 566 -25.76 8.74 -17.33
C SER A 566 -26.10 8.41 -18.78
N VAL A 567 -26.49 9.42 -19.57
CA VAL A 567 -26.81 9.25 -21.00
C VAL A 567 -25.55 8.87 -21.81
N SER A 568 -24.35 9.22 -21.31
CA SER A 568 -23.09 8.84 -21.96
C SER A 568 -22.80 7.35 -21.91
N ASP A 569 -23.52 6.57 -21.09
CA ASP A 569 -23.42 5.11 -21.03
C ASP A 569 -24.09 4.41 -22.23
N ASP A 570 -25.11 5.04 -22.84
CA ASP A 570 -25.86 4.45 -23.96
C ASP A 570 -24.97 4.16 -25.19
N PRO A 571 -24.17 5.12 -25.69
CA PRO A 571 -23.22 4.84 -26.77
C PRO A 571 -22.22 3.75 -26.38
N SER A 572 -21.72 3.78 -25.15
CA SER A 572 -20.72 2.84 -24.64
C SER A 572 -21.21 1.41 -24.51
N ARG A 573 -22.52 1.20 -24.36
CA ARG A 573 -23.19 -0.12 -24.43
C ARG A 573 -23.63 -0.49 -25.85
N SER A 574 -23.34 0.35 -26.84
CA SER A 574 -23.77 0.18 -28.22
C SER A 574 -25.30 0.10 -28.35
N VAL A 575 -26.02 0.89 -27.54
CA VAL A 575 -27.48 1.02 -27.60
C VAL A 575 -27.88 2.41 -28.10
N CYS A 576 -29.13 2.56 -28.57
CA CYS A 576 -29.65 3.85 -28.98
C CYS A 576 -29.71 4.81 -27.78
N LEU A 577 -29.42 6.10 -28.01
CA LEU A 577 -29.54 7.14 -26.99
C LEU A 577 -30.98 7.18 -26.47
N ARG A 578 -31.14 7.08 -25.15
CA ARG A 578 -32.45 7.21 -24.51
C ARG A 578 -33.04 8.60 -24.78
N PRO A 579 -34.35 8.70 -25.06
CA PRO A 579 -34.99 9.98 -25.31
C PRO A 579 -35.01 10.82 -24.03
N ALA A 580 -35.02 12.15 -24.18
CA ALA A 580 -35.33 13.04 -23.07
C ALA A 580 -36.71 12.68 -22.51
N ARG A 581 -36.83 12.59 -21.17
CA ARG A 581 -38.13 12.36 -20.54
C ARG A 581 -39.05 13.56 -20.83
N ALA A 582 -40.24 13.30 -21.33
CA ALA A 582 -41.26 14.32 -21.52
C ALA A 582 -41.84 14.73 -20.16
N GLY A 583 -41.91 16.03 -19.88
CA GLY A 583 -42.46 16.60 -18.64
C GLY A 583 -41.53 17.63 -17.98
N GLY A 584 -42.10 18.48 -17.12
CA GLY A 584 -41.34 19.42 -16.29
C GLY A 584 -40.59 18.69 -15.17
N SER A 585 -39.42 19.21 -14.79
CA SER A 585 -38.68 18.69 -13.63
C SER A 585 -39.25 19.30 -12.35
N PHE A 586 -39.34 18.56 -11.25
CA PHE A 586 -39.69 19.15 -9.95
C PHE A 586 -38.67 20.23 -9.52
N LEU A 587 -37.45 20.20 -10.08
CA LEU A 587 -36.42 21.23 -9.87
C LEU A 587 -36.87 22.62 -10.34
N SER A 588 -37.76 22.71 -11.33
CA SER A 588 -38.28 24.00 -11.79
C SER A 588 -39.33 24.61 -10.85
N LEU A 589 -39.79 23.86 -9.83
CA LEU A 589 -40.71 24.36 -8.81
C LEU A 589 -40.00 24.90 -7.58
N LEU A 590 -38.73 24.56 -7.40
CA LEU A 590 -37.94 25.02 -6.28
C LEU A 590 -37.39 26.40 -6.60
N ASP A 591 -37.56 27.33 -5.66
CA ASP A 591 -36.81 28.57 -5.64
C ASP A 591 -35.34 28.29 -5.35
N PHE A 592 -34.52 29.34 -5.39
CA PHE A 592 -33.08 29.21 -5.18
C PHE A 592 -32.74 28.57 -3.83
N ASP A 593 -33.47 28.94 -2.77
CA ASP A 593 -33.29 28.36 -1.43
C ASP A 593 -33.71 26.89 -1.37
N GLY A 594 -34.80 26.51 -2.04
CA GLY A 594 -35.24 25.12 -2.17
C GLY A 594 -34.23 24.26 -2.93
N LEU A 595 -33.66 24.78 -4.01
CA LEU A 595 -32.60 24.11 -4.77
C LEU A 595 -31.32 23.95 -3.93
N PHE A 596 -30.98 24.97 -3.13
CA PHE A 596 -29.84 24.92 -2.22
C PHE A 596 -30.02 23.85 -1.13
N ARG A 597 -31.17 23.82 -0.46
CA ARG A 597 -31.50 22.79 0.55
C ARG A 597 -31.51 21.39 -0.03
N LEU A 598 -31.99 21.23 -1.27
CA LEU A 598 -31.95 19.95 -1.97
C LEU A 598 -30.50 19.51 -2.24
N ALA A 599 -29.64 20.46 -2.62
CA ALA A 599 -28.22 20.22 -2.87
C ALA A 599 -27.42 19.91 -1.58
N GLU A 600 -27.90 20.37 -0.42
CA GLU A 600 -27.34 20.07 0.91
C GLU A 600 -27.76 18.72 1.49
N LEU A 601 -28.71 18.01 0.86
CA LEU A 601 -29.12 16.70 1.35
C LEU A 601 -27.91 15.74 1.41
N PRO A 602 -27.81 14.92 2.48
CA PRO A 602 -26.77 13.90 2.56
C PRO A 602 -26.90 12.93 1.39
N LYS A 603 -25.80 12.32 0.99
CA LYS A 603 -25.81 11.29 -0.05
C LYS A 603 -26.74 10.15 0.36
N LEU A 604 -27.81 9.95 -0.40
CA LEU A 604 -28.83 8.95 -0.11
C LEU A 604 -28.47 7.62 -0.77
N ARG A 605 -28.73 6.51 -0.07
CA ARG A 605 -28.72 5.17 -0.66
C ARG A 605 -29.70 5.11 -1.83
N ARG A 606 -29.42 4.24 -2.81
CA ARG A 606 -30.19 4.13 -4.06
C ARG A 606 -31.70 4.02 -3.84
N TRP A 607 -32.14 3.14 -2.95
CA TRP A 607 -33.57 2.93 -2.71
C TRP A 607 -34.22 4.21 -2.13
N ILE A 608 -33.58 4.86 -1.15
CA ILE A 608 -34.05 6.12 -0.55
C ILE A 608 -34.09 7.22 -1.61
N SER A 609 -33.04 7.34 -2.43
CA SER A 609 -32.96 8.33 -3.51
C SER A 609 -34.12 8.15 -4.50
N ASN A 610 -34.45 6.91 -4.88
CA ASN A 610 -35.58 6.63 -5.76
C ASN A 610 -36.93 7.01 -5.13
N TRP A 611 -37.15 6.67 -3.86
CA TRP A 611 -38.37 7.06 -3.13
C TRP A 611 -38.48 8.57 -2.96
N THR A 612 -37.37 9.26 -2.70
CA THR A 612 -37.31 10.71 -2.56
C THR A 612 -37.64 11.40 -3.89
N CYS A 613 -37.03 10.95 -4.99
CA CYS A 613 -37.36 11.45 -6.33
C CYS A 613 -38.82 11.17 -6.72
N LEU A 614 -39.36 9.99 -6.35
CA LEU A 614 -40.77 9.67 -6.59
C LEU A 614 -41.68 10.59 -5.77
N PHE A 615 -41.39 10.80 -4.49
CA PHE A 615 -42.14 11.71 -3.62
C PHE A 615 -42.20 13.12 -4.19
N PHE A 616 -41.05 13.70 -4.54
CA PHE A 616 -41.01 15.04 -5.18
C PHE A 616 -41.71 15.06 -6.54
N GLY A 617 -41.62 13.97 -7.32
CA GLY A 617 -42.32 13.83 -8.59
C GLY A 617 -43.85 13.66 -8.44
N LEU A 618 -44.34 13.09 -7.34
CA LEU A 618 -45.77 12.97 -7.05
C LEU A 618 -46.34 14.29 -6.52
N CYS A 619 -45.57 15.03 -5.72
CA CYS A 619 -45.93 16.39 -5.29
C CYS A 619 -46.13 17.35 -6.48
N PHE A 620 -45.53 17.07 -7.64
CA PHE A 620 -45.73 17.82 -8.89
C PHE A 620 -47.12 17.59 -9.53
N HIS A 621 -47.76 16.44 -9.30
CA HIS A 621 -49.05 16.10 -9.93
C HIS A 621 -50.28 16.44 -9.08
N LEU A 622 -50.10 16.91 -7.84
CA LEU A 622 -51.20 17.37 -6.98
C LEU A 622 -51.21 18.91 -6.97
N PRO A 623 -52.27 19.58 -7.46
CA PRO A 623 -52.38 21.03 -7.33
C PRO A 623 -52.55 21.35 -5.83
N PHE A 624 -51.48 21.81 -5.20
CA PHE A 624 -51.56 22.34 -3.84
C PHE A 624 -52.24 23.72 -3.90
N VAL A 625 -53.58 23.72 -3.82
CA VAL A 625 -54.35 24.94 -3.58
C VAL A 625 -54.21 25.24 -2.08
N PRO A 626 -53.53 26.33 -1.67
CA PRO A 626 -53.52 26.71 -0.27
C PRO A 626 -54.93 27.17 0.10
N ARG A 627 -55.64 26.42 0.94
CA ARG A 627 -56.81 26.99 1.63
C ARG A 627 -56.28 27.90 2.74
N PRO A 628 -56.71 29.17 2.81
CA PRO A 628 -56.39 30.02 3.95
C PRO A 628 -57.05 29.43 5.20
N TRP A 629 -56.28 29.35 6.27
CA TRP A 629 -56.71 28.89 7.58
C TRP A 629 -57.79 29.85 8.12
N GLN A 630 -58.99 29.34 8.36
CA GLN A 630 -59.96 29.91 9.31
C GLN A 630 -59.76 29.24 10.67
#